data_AF-A0A7F5REW4-F1
#
_entry.id   AF-A0A7F5REW4-F1
#
_cell.length_a   1.000
_cell.length_b   1.000
_cell.length_c   1.000
_cell.angle_alpha   90.00
_cell.angle_beta   90.00
_cell.angle_gamma   90.00
#
_symmetry.space_group_name_H-M   'P 1'
#
loop_
_entity.id
_entity.type
_entity.pdbx_description
1 polymer ?
#
loop_
_entity_poly.entity_id
_entity_poly.type
_entity_poly.pdbx_seq_one_letter_code
_entity_poly.pdbx_strand_id
1 'polypeptide(L)'
;MIRCTFYYYFYIALFAAVLTTTFCLKNVTISKCCELGQSLQKESNYSCVSTNRTSWTPQIYSPSKRKFLTEGTVPQNWILNPSKRPDCGEFETKILSLERQKTYIVFENGSLMLFDDLDNLVHPDKYCIDYKTVIACSIEKQPQVKVKKCCGDGGIYVDIKKSCKPMNGSHYKISLNEDFKLVSGFPDCDKHMIIAGKLKDAEIFSNGSLLLKDVNVLLPSKHFCLEHVLENAGPSPSIFTCPSLLPPPPNRVVSDDSSDLRFTLYPIGLALSAVFLAATLAAGSLLPASHHVLHWRCQTNHVACLLVGYVLLCITQLGGKSISSAPCFAIAVAMHFLFLSAFFWLNTMCFNIWWTFR
;
A
#
# COMPACT_ATOMS: atom_id res chain seq x y z
N MET A 1 -5.11 -71.72 24.23
CA MET A 1 -4.34 -70.77 25.07
C MET A 1 -2.91 -70.53 24.58
N ILE A 2 -2.58 -70.76 23.30
CA ILE A 2 -1.21 -70.58 22.74
C ILE A 2 -1.14 -69.44 21.70
N ARG A 3 -2.28 -69.06 21.11
CA ARG A 3 -2.36 -67.96 20.12
C ARG A 3 -2.38 -66.54 20.72
N CYS A 4 -2.81 -66.36 21.98
CA CYS A 4 -2.78 -65.04 22.64
C CYS A 4 -1.39 -64.65 23.15
N THR A 5 -0.57 -65.62 23.54
CA THR A 5 0.79 -65.37 24.04
C THR A 5 1.69 -64.86 22.92
N PHE A 6 1.54 -65.39 21.70
CA PHE A 6 2.31 -64.94 20.54
C PHE A 6 2.02 -63.48 20.16
N TYR A 7 0.75 -63.05 20.22
CA TYR A 7 0.39 -61.65 19.95
C TYR A 7 0.92 -60.69 21.03
N TYR A 8 0.94 -61.12 22.29
CA TYR A 8 1.46 -60.32 23.40
C TYR A 8 3.00 -60.15 23.32
N TYR A 9 3.73 -61.23 23.00
CA TYR A 9 5.17 -61.15 22.77
C TYR A 9 5.53 -60.40 21.48
N PHE A 10 4.71 -60.50 20.43
CA PHE A 10 4.92 -59.73 19.20
C PHE A 10 4.69 -58.23 19.41
N TYR A 11 3.67 -57.83 20.19
CA TYR A 11 3.45 -56.43 20.57
C TYR A 11 4.53 -55.90 21.52
N ILE A 12 5.03 -56.71 22.45
CA ILE A 12 6.17 -56.33 23.33
C ILE A 12 7.47 -56.20 22.51
N ALA A 13 7.71 -57.08 21.53
CA ALA A 13 8.86 -56.98 20.65
C ALA A 13 8.77 -55.76 19.72
N LEU A 14 7.56 -55.41 19.23
CA LEU A 14 7.34 -54.18 18.48
C LEU A 14 7.51 -52.93 19.35
N PHE A 15 7.03 -52.95 20.60
CA PHE A 15 7.25 -51.85 21.55
C PHE A 15 8.72 -51.71 21.99
N ALA A 16 9.45 -52.82 22.13
CA ALA A 16 10.87 -52.83 22.44
C ALA A 16 11.71 -52.35 21.25
N ALA A 17 11.34 -52.71 20.02
CA ALA A 17 12.01 -52.24 18.80
C ALA A 17 11.77 -50.74 18.53
N VAL A 18 10.64 -50.19 19.00
CA VAL A 18 10.35 -48.74 18.91
C VAL A 18 11.12 -47.93 19.98
N LEU A 19 11.70 -48.57 21.01
CA LEU A 19 12.44 -47.91 22.09
C LEU A 19 13.97 -47.95 21.96
N THR A 20 14.51 -48.52 20.88
CA THR A 20 15.97 -48.52 20.63
C THR A 20 16.33 -48.02 19.24
N THR A 21 15.66 -46.99 18.72
CA THR A 21 16.36 -46.06 17.82
C THR A 21 17.17 -45.13 18.69
N THR A 22 18.37 -45.56 19.09
CA THR A 22 19.44 -44.63 19.43
C THR A 22 19.57 -43.71 18.22
N PHE A 23 19.01 -42.50 18.30
CA PHE A 23 19.31 -41.44 17.36
C PHE A 23 20.83 -41.28 17.41
N CYS A 24 21.50 -41.83 16.40
CA CYS A 24 22.91 -41.59 16.21
C CYS A 24 23.02 -40.09 15.96
N LEU A 25 23.46 -39.34 16.97
CA LEU A 25 23.66 -37.90 16.87
C LEU A 25 24.70 -37.69 15.77
N LYS A 26 24.24 -37.20 14.62
CA LYS A 26 25.16 -36.83 13.54
C LYS A 26 26.12 -35.78 14.07
N ASN A 27 27.42 -36.03 13.89
CA ASN A 27 28.44 -35.05 14.24
C ASN A 27 28.30 -33.83 13.35
N VAL A 28 28.36 -32.64 13.94
CA VAL A 28 28.26 -31.36 13.25
C VAL A 28 29.53 -30.56 13.51
N THR A 29 30.18 -30.11 12.44
CA THR A 29 31.37 -29.29 12.55
C THR A 29 30.98 -27.82 12.65
N ILE A 30 31.39 -27.14 13.73
CA ILE A 30 31.15 -25.72 13.94
C ILE A 30 32.47 -24.97 13.83
N SER A 31 32.50 -23.92 13.01
CA SER A 31 33.69 -23.10 12.82
C SER A 31 33.73 -21.96 13.84
N LYS A 32 34.86 -21.82 14.55
CA LYS A 32 35.15 -20.62 15.35
C LYS A 32 35.96 -19.63 14.51
N CYS A 33 35.53 -18.37 14.45
CA CYS A 33 36.14 -17.36 13.57
C CYS A 33 37.61 -17.07 13.86
N CYS A 34 38.00 -17.16 15.13
CA CYS A 34 39.35 -16.90 15.62
C CYS A 34 39.92 -18.14 16.30
N GLU A 35 41.22 -18.14 16.57
CA GLU A 35 41.90 -19.22 17.28
C GLU A 35 41.35 -19.39 18.72
N LEU A 36 41.62 -20.54 19.34
CA LEU A 36 41.34 -20.74 20.75
C LEU A 36 42.15 -19.72 21.58
N GLY A 37 41.50 -19.06 22.54
CA GLY A 37 42.12 -17.97 23.30
C GLY A 37 42.10 -16.60 22.61
N GLN A 38 41.51 -16.48 21.42
CA GLN A 38 41.22 -15.19 20.76
C GLN A 38 39.72 -14.95 20.66
N SER A 39 39.32 -13.68 20.51
CA SER A 39 37.94 -13.24 20.29
C SER A 39 37.86 -12.16 19.23
N LEU A 40 36.83 -12.22 18.40
CA LEU A 40 36.50 -11.18 17.43
C LEU A 40 35.99 -9.90 18.14
N GLN A 41 36.72 -8.79 18.02
CA GLN A 41 36.37 -7.51 18.66
C GLN A 41 35.92 -6.47 17.63
N LYS A 42 34.84 -5.73 17.96
CA LYS A 42 34.29 -4.68 17.10
C LYS A 42 35.22 -3.47 17.03
N GLU A 43 35.87 -3.15 18.16
CA GLU A 43 36.79 -2.02 18.35
C GLU A 43 38.02 -2.12 17.45
N SER A 44 38.44 -3.34 17.13
CA SER A 44 39.57 -3.64 16.26
C SER A 44 39.13 -4.02 14.84
N ASN A 45 37.99 -3.48 14.38
CA ASN A 45 37.41 -3.75 13.07
C ASN A 45 37.21 -5.25 12.77
N TYR A 46 36.66 -5.99 13.75
CA TYR A 46 36.42 -7.44 13.66
C TYR A 46 37.70 -8.26 13.37
N SER A 47 38.83 -7.81 13.91
CA SER A 47 40.05 -8.61 13.97
C SER A 47 40.07 -9.52 15.21
N CYS A 48 40.90 -10.56 15.14
CA CYS A 48 41.05 -11.52 16.23
C CYS A 48 42.05 -10.98 17.25
N VAL A 49 41.58 -10.78 18.49
CA VAL A 49 42.40 -10.26 19.60
C VAL A 49 42.46 -11.29 20.72
N SER A 50 43.60 -11.46 21.36
CA SER A 50 43.76 -12.37 22.50
C SER A 50 42.79 -12.03 23.64
N THR A 51 42.20 -13.06 24.24
CA THR A 51 41.22 -12.93 25.33
C THR A 51 41.61 -13.79 26.52
N ASN A 52 41.32 -13.30 27.73
CA ASN A 52 41.60 -14.01 28.98
C ASN A 52 40.55 -15.11 29.31
N ARG A 53 39.62 -15.38 28.38
CA ARG A 53 38.57 -16.40 28.56
C ARG A 53 39.12 -17.79 28.29
N THR A 54 39.02 -18.67 29.28
CA THR A 54 39.55 -20.05 29.25
C THR A 54 38.63 -21.05 28.55
N SER A 55 37.34 -20.74 28.39
CA SER A 55 36.36 -21.62 27.74
C SER A 55 35.52 -20.86 26.70
N TRP A 56 35.52 -21.32 25.45
CA TRP A 56 34.65 -20.80 24.39
C TRP A 56 33.32 -21.54 24.38
N THR A 57 32.22 -20.82 24.65
CA THR A 57 30.86 -21.35 24.47
C THR A 57 29.93 -20.27 23.91
N PRO A 58 29.29 -20.50 22.75
CA PRO A 58 28.27 -19.59 22.22
C PRO A 58 26.90 -19.85 22.86
N GLN A 59 25.95 -18.93 22.66
CA GLN A 59 24.56 -19.16 23.06
C GLN A 59 23.86 -20.12 22.08
N ILE A 60 23.46 -21.29 22.58
CA ILE A 60 22.87 -22.36 21.78
C ILE A 60 21.43 -22.60 22.22
N TYR A 61 20.49 -22.63 21.29
CA TYR A 61 19.09 -22.96 21.52
C TYR A 61 18.82 -24.43 21.20
N SER A 62 18.16 -25.13 22.11
CA SER A 62 17.70 -26.51 21.92
C SER A 62 16.19 -26.51 21.67
N PRO A 63 15.73 -26.76 20.44
CA PRO A 63 14.30 -26.91 20.14
C PRO A 63 13.66 -28.05 20.95
N SER A 64 14.39 -29.15 21.11
CA SER A 64 13.95 -30.34 21.86
C SER A 64 13.64 -30.02 23.33
N LYS A 65 14.48 -29.18 23.96
CA LYS A 65 14.32 -28.75 25.36
C LYS A 65 13.55 -27.43 25.51
N ARG A 66 13.20 -26.77 24.40
CA ARG A 66 12.58 -25.43 24.33
C ARG A 66 13.28 -24.37 25.19
N LYS A 67 14.61 -24.44 25.30
CA LYS A 67 15.42 -23.52 26.10
C LYS A 67 16.82 -23.35 25.54
N PHE A 68 17.47 -22.26 25.92
CA PHE A 68 18.90 -22.10 25.70
C PHE A 68 19.67 -23.08 26.61
N LEU A 69 20.74 -23.66 26.08
CA LEU A 69 21.67 -24.46 26.87
C LEU A 69 22.41 -23.55 27.86
N THR A 70 22.81 -24.11 29.00
CA THR A 70 23.58 -23.41 30.02
C THR A 70 24.92 -22.95 29.46
N GLU A 71 25.33 -21.71 29.78
CA GLU A 71 26.67 -21.22 29.43
C GLU A 71 27.73 -22.19 29.95
N GLY A 72 28.76 -22.48 29.15
CA GLY A 72 29.75 -23.51 29.47
C GLY A 72 29.42 -24.93 28.98
N THR A 73 28.23 -25.17 28.42
CA THR A 73 27.88 -26.49 27.85
C THR A 73 27.78 -26.46 26.32
N VAL A 74 28.53 -27.33 25.67
CA VAL A 74 28.49 -27.55 24.20
C VAL A 74 27.93 -28.95 23.94
N PRO A 75 27.05 -29.14 22.93
CA PRO A 75 26.55 -30.47 22.57
C PRO A 75 27.70 -31.44 22.25
N GLN A 76 27.60 -32.69 22.71
CA GLN A 76 28.65 -33.71 22.52
C GLN A 76 28.92 -34.04 21.05
N ASN A 77 27.95 -33.78 20.17
CA ASN A 77 28.03 -34.01 18.74
C ASN A 77 28.66 -32.84 17.97
N TRP A 78 29.11 -31.78 18.65
CA TRP A 78 29.79 -30.66 18.00
C TRP A 78 31.30 -30.89 17.93
N ILE A 79 31.84 -30.79 16.73
CA ILE A 79 33.28 -30.79 16.48
C ILE A 79 33.69 -29.35 16.18
N LEU A 80 34.53 -28.76 17.02
CA LEU A 80 34.96 -27.39 16.86
C LEU A 80 36.14 -27.30 15.88
N ASN A 81 36.04 -26.38 14.91
CA ASN A 81 37.12 -26.06 13.99
C ASN A 81 37.59 -24.60 14.18
N PRO A 82 38.67 -24.35 14.93
CA PRO A 82 39.14 -22.99 15.20
C PRO A 82 39.84 -22.36 13.99
N SER A 83 39.93 -21.03 13.99
CA SER A 83 40.62 -20.24 12.95
C SER A 83 40.05 -20.42 11.54
N LYS A 84 38.77 -20.77 11.41
CA LYS A 84 38.10 -20.95 10.12
C LYS A 84 37.01 -19.90 9.93
N ARG A 85 37.25 -18.97 9.01
CA ARG A 85 36.25 -18.01 8.51
C ARG A 85 35.46 -18.66 7.36
N PRO A 86 34.18 -18.31 7.18
CA PRO A 86 33.39 -18.87 6.08
C PRO A 86 33.93 -18.37 4.73
N ASP A 87 33.99 -19.25 3.75
CA ASP A 87 34.24 -18.87 2.35
C ASP A 87 32.89 -18.60 1.67
N CYS A 88 32.63 -17.31 1.45
CA CYS A 88 31.38 -16.84 0.88
C CYS A 88 31.41 -16.79 -0.64
N GLY A 89 32.56 -16.93 -1.32
CA GLY A 89 32.62 -16.85 -2.79
C GLY A 89 31.93 -15.59 -3.32
N GLU A 90 30.82 -15.77 -4.03
CA GLU A 90 29.98 -14.69 -4.60
C GLU A 90 29.00 -14.05 -3.59
N PHE A 91 28.82 -14.63 -2.41
CA PHE A 91 27.91 -14.13 -1.37
C PHE A 91 28.58 -13.07 -0.50
N GLU A 92 27.82 -12.05 -0.06
CA GLU A 92 28.34 -11.00 0.83
C GLU A 92 28.55 -11.52 2.26
N THR A 93 29.62 -11.10 2.92
CA THR A 93 29.88 -11.41 4.34
C THR A 93 29.11 -10.46 5.26
N LYS A 94 28.17 -10.99 6.04
CA LYS A 94 27.45 -10.22 7.08
C LYS A 94 28.02 -10.51 8.45
N ILE A 95 28.32 -9.46 9.20
CA ILE A 95 28.82 -9.54 10.58
C ILE A 95 27.69 -9.16 11.53
N LEU A 96 27.34 -10.07 12.43
CA LEU A 96 26.25 -9.93 13.38
C LEU A 96 26.79 -9.98 14.79
N SER A 97 26.47 -8.99 15.61
CA SER A 97 26.84 -8.95 17.03
C SER A 97 25.60 -9.10 17.89
N LEU A 98 25.68 -9.93 18.93
CA LEU A 98 24.69 -10.04 19.98
C LEU A 98 24.87 -8.83 20.94
N GLU A 99 24.37 -7.66 20.52
CA GLU A 99 24.26 -6.47 21.37
C GLU A 99 22.94 -6.50 22.18
N ARG A 100 22.35 -5.34 22.52
CA ARG A 100 21.11 -5.25 23.33
C ARG A 100 19.90 -5.99 22.72
N GLN A 101 19.93 -6.34 21.43
CA GLN A 101 18.91 -7.12 20.73
C GLN A 101 19.54 -8.42 20.19
N LYS A 102 18.80 -9.53 20.28
CA LYS A 102 19.22 -10.81 19.68
C LYS A 102 19.09 -10.70 18.17
N THR A 103 20.22 -10.79 17.47
CA THR A 103 20.31 -10.66 16.00
C THR A 103 20.40 -12.01 15.29
N TYR A 104 20.75 -13.08 16.01
CA TYR A 104 20.77 -14.45 15.51
C TYR A 104 20.50 -15.49 16.61
N ILE A 105 20.20 -16.72 16.21
CA ILE A 105 20.08 -17.90 17.08
C ILE A 105 20.84 -19.07 16.44
N VAL A 106 21.67 -19.75 17.23
CA VAL A 106 22.34 -21.00 16.83
C VAL A 106 21.60 -22.17 17.44
N PHE A 107 21.27 -23.18 16.64
CA PHE A 107 20.54 -24.37 17.08
C PHE A 107 21.47 -25.54 17.43
N GLU A 108 20.99 -26.48 18.24
CA GLU A 108 21.75 -27.70 18.62
C GLU A 108 22.19 -28.57 17.43
N ASN A 109 21.52 -28.48 16.29
CA ASN A 109 21.88 -29.14 15.03
C ASN A 109 22.97 -28.37 14.24
N GLY A 110 23.47 -27.25 14.76
CA GLY A 110 24.45 -26.37 14.12
C GLY A 110 23.90 -25.50 12.98
N SER A 111 22.59 -25.44 12.80
CA SER A 111 22.01 -24.43 11.91
C SER A 111 21.97 -23.06 12.60
N LEU A 112 22.13 -22.00 11.83
CA LEU A 112 22.03 -20.61 12.29
C LEU A 112 20.79 -19.96 11.66
N MET A 113 20.00 -19.28 12.47
CA MET A 113 18.86 -18.47 12.02
C MET A 113 19.13 -17.00 12.29
N LEU A 114 18.88 -16.18 11.28
CA LEU A 114 19.03 -14.73 11.35
C LEU A 114 17.66 -14.10 11.59
N PHE A 115 17.55 -13.11 12.47
CA PHE A 115 16.25 -12.46 12.73
C PHE A 115 15.73 -11.66 11.54
N ASP A 116 16.62 -11.18 10.65
CA ASP A 116 16.24 -10.48 9.41
C ASP A 116 15.67 -11.43 8.35
N ASP A 117 15.85 -12.75 8.50
CA ASP A 117 15.48 -13.76 7.52
C ASP A 117 15.01 -15.06 8.22
N LEU A 118 13.83 -14.99 8.82
CA LEU A 118 13.28 -16.04 9.68
C LEU A 118 12.94 -17.35 8.93
N ASP A 119 12.86 -17.32 7.60
CA ASP A 119 12.48 -18.48 6.79
C ASP A 119 13.70 -19.31 6.33
N ASN A 120 14.91 -18.79 6.48
CA ASN A 120 16.14 -19.43 5.98
C ASN A 120 17.09 -19.83 7.12
N LEU A 121 17.47 -21.11 7.12
CA LEU A 121 18.49 -21.66 8.01
C LEU A 121 19.84 -21.69 7.28
N VAL A 122 20.85 -21.05 7.85
CA VAL A 122 22.22 -21.04 7.33
C VAL A 122 22.95 -22.30 7.79
N HIS A 123 23.58 -23.00 6.83
CA HIS A 123 24.35 -24.22 7.08
C HIS A 123 25.66 -23.93 7.86
N PRO A 124 26.13 -24.82 8.76
CA PRO A 124 27.35 -24.66 9.55
C PRO A 124 28.62 -24.24 8.76
N ASP A 125 28.73 -24.64 7.50
CA ASP A 125 29.89 -24.33 6.65
C ASP A 125 29.90 -22.90 6.10
N LYS A 126 28.77 -22.21 6.19
CA LYS A 126 28.57 -20.85 5.65
C LYS A 126 28.61 -19.77 6.73
N TYR A 127 29.00 -20.12 7.95
CA TYR A 127 29.23 -19.13 9.00
C TYR A 127 30.36 -19.57 9.94
N CYS A 128 30.88 -18.62 10.71
CA CYS A 128 31.70 -18.90 11.88
C CYS A 128 31.15 -18.13 13.09
N ILE A 129 31.31 -18.68 14.29
CA ILE A 129 30.82 -18.09 15.55
C ILE A 129 32.01 -17.72 16.45
N ASP A 130 31.89 -16.61 17.15
CA ASP A 130 32.71 -16.24 18.30
C ASP A 130 31.82 -15.96 19.53
N TYR A 131 32.37 -15.50 20.65
CA TYR A 131 31.64 -15.35 21.92
C TYR A 131 30.32 -14.58 21.83
N LYS A 132 30.30 -13.48 21.06
CA LYS A 132 29.11 -12.64 20.86
C LYS A 132 28.87 -12.31 19.39
N THR A 133 29.80 -12.63 18.51
CA THR A 133 29.79 -12.19 17.13
C THR A 133 29.74 -13.39 16.21
N VAL A 134 28.98 -13.30 15.13
CA VAL A 134 28.90 -14.29 14.07
C VAL A 134 29.23 -13.62 12.75
N ILE A 135 30.04 -14.27 11.94
CA ILE A 135 30.23 -13.91 10.54
C ILE A 135 29.50 -14.98 9.74
N ALA A 136 28.50 -14.59 8.98
CA ALA A 136 27.73 -15.48 8.13
C ALA A 136 27.74 -14.97 6.69
N CYS A 137 27.77 -15.88 5.73
CA CYS A 137 27.49 -15.54 4.34
C CYS A 137 26.01 -15.20 4.22
N SER A 138 25.71 -13.95 3.90
CA SER A 138 24.36 -13.53 3.60
C SER A 138 24.02 -13.98 2.19
N ILE A 139 22.88 -14.64 2.02
CA ILE A 139 22.28 -14.78 0.70
C ILE A 139 21.71 -13.39 0.38
N GLU A 140 22.55 -12.49 -0.11
CA GLU A 140 22.01 -11.38 -0.89
C GLU A 140 21.43 -12.01 -2.17
N LYS A 141 20.12 -12.29 -2.15
CA LYS A 141 19.34 -11.78 -3.27
C LYS A 141 19.64 -10.29 -3.24
N GLN A 142 20.27 -9.75 -4.30
CA GLN A 142 20.41 -8.31 -4.56
C GLN A 142 19.27 -7.58 -3.88
N PRO A 143 19.50 -6.47 -3.16
CA PRO A 143 18.46 -5.81 -2.38
C PRO A 143 17.21 -5.68 -3.25
N GLN A 144 16.24 -6.60 -3.08
CA GLN A 144 15.18 -6.75 -4.06
C GLN A 144 14.46 -5.42 -4.02
N VAL A 145 14.57 -4.69 -5.12
CA VAL A 145 14.26 -3.29 -5.08
C VAL A 145 12.78 -3.17 -4.86
N LYS A 146 12.43 -2.58 -3.72
CA LYS A 146 11.07 -2.57 -3.22
C LYS A 146 10.27 -1.53 -4.01
N VAL A 147 9.29 -2.00 -4.75
CA VAL A 147 8.32 -1.16 -5.46
C VAL A 147 6.99 -1.24 -4.75
N LYS A 148 6.36 -0.10 -4.48
CA LYS A 148 5.11 -0.06 -3.74
C LYS A 148 3.92 -0.47 -4.61
N LYS A 149 3.06 -1.33 -4.08
CA LYS A 149 1.73 -1.63 -4.60
C LYS A 149 0.67 -0.99 -3.68
N CYS A 150 -0.25 -0.21 -4.23
CA CYS A 150 -1.13 0.63 -3.42
C CYS A 150 -2.12 -0.19 -2.58
N CYS A 151 -2.79 -1.20 -3.17
CA CYS A 151 -3.83 -1.99 -2.49
C CYS A 151 -3.38 -3.37 -2.00
N GLY A 152 -2.07 -3.60 -1.95
CA GLY A 152 -1.47 -4.87 -1.53
C GLY A 152 -1.86 -6.06 -2.41
N ASP A 153 -1.53 -7.27 -1.98
CA ASP A 153 -1.76 -8.47 -2.78
C ASP A 153 -3.25 -8.84 -2.82
N GLY A 154 -3.80 -8.95 -4.04
CA GLY A 154 -5.22 -9.24 -4.26
C GLY A 154 -6.17 -8.03 -4.12
N GLY A 155 -5.67 -6.81 -3.93
CA GLY A 155 -6.49 -5.59 -3.96
C GLY A 155 -6.55 -4.92 -5.33
N ILE A 156 -7.61 -4.16 -5.57
CA ILE A 156 -7.75 -3.21 -6.69
C ILE A 156 -8.19 -1.84 -6.16
N TYR A 157 -7.76 -0.75 -6.78
CA TYR A 157 -8.16 0.59 -6.39
C TYR A 157 -9.48 0.99 -7.06
N VAL A 158 -10.41 1.55 -6.29
CA VAL A 158 -11.70 2.06 -6.78
C VAL A 158 -11.67 3.58 -6.72
N ASP A 159 -11.58 4.24 -7.88
CA ASP A 159 -11.37 5.69 -7.95
C ASP A 159 -12.58 6.49 -7.49
N ILE A 160 -13.80 6.00 -7.74
CA ILE A 160 -15.05 6.66 -7.32
C ILE A 160 -15.13 6.71 -5.78
N LYS A 161 -14.66 5.66 -5.10
CA LYS A 161 -14.71 5.54 -3.64
C LYS A 161 -13.42 5.98 -2.94
N LYS A 162 -12.36 6.26 -3.70
CA LYS A 162 -11.00 6.52 -3.22
C LYS A 162 -10.52 5.47 -2.21
N SER A 163 -10.79 4.20 -2.49
CA SER A 163 -10.56 3.09 -1.56
C SER A 163 -10.11 1.82 -2.26
N CYS A 164 -9.35 0.99 -1.57
CA CYS A 164 -8.99 -0.35 -2.03
C CYS A 164 -10.11 -1.35 -1.75
N LYS A 165 -10.41 -2.21 -2.73
CA LYS A 165 -11.35 -3.31 -2.60
C LYS A 165 -10.61 -4.64 -2.82
N PRO A 166 -10.80 -5.66 -1.97
CA PRO A 166 -10.26 -6.98 -2.24
C PRO A 166 -10.95 -7.59 -3.47
N MET A 167 -10.16 -8.20 -4.34
CA MET A 167 -10.60 -8.86 -5.55
C MET A 167 -10.13 -10.32 -5.55
N ASN A 168 -11.07 -11.25 -5.54
CA ASN A 168 -10.76 -12.67 -5.69
C ASN A 168 -10.49 -12.97 -7.17
N GLY A 169 -9.22 -13.00 -7.55
CA GLY A 169 -8.81 -13.40 -8.90
C GLY A 169 -7.43 -12.86 -9.29
N SER A 170 -6.72 -13.59 -10.16
CA SER A 170 -5.39 -13.23 -10.68
C SER A 170 -5.42 -12.25 -11.87
N HIS A 171 -6.60 -11.76 -12.27
CA HIS A 171 -6.77 -10.94 -13.48
C HIS A 171 -6.02 -9.60 -13.48
N TYR A 172 -5.76 -9.03 -12.30
CA TYR A 172 -5.09 -7.73 -12.14
C TYR A 172 -3.81 -7.84 -11.30
N LYS A 173 -3.11 -8.98 -11.42
CA LYS A 173 -1.84 -9.17 -10.74
C LYS A 173 -0.75 -8.35 -11.44
N ILE A 174 -0.12 -7.46 -10.69
CA ILE A 174 1.06 -6.73 -11.17
C ILE A 174 2.26 -7.66 -11.01
N SER A 175 2.92 -7.99 -12.11
CA SER A 175 4.18 -8.74 -12.14
C SER A 175 5.27 -7.86 -12.73
N LEU A 176 6.31 -7.59 -11.93
CA LEU A 176 7.55 -6.95 -12.36
C LEU A 176 8.65 -8.02 -12.54
N ASN A 177 9.81 -7.62 -13.06
CA ASN A 177 10.98 -8.50 -13.17
C ASN A 177 11.40 -9.04 -11.78
N GLU A 178 12.10 -10.18 -11.76
CA GLU A 178 12.52 -10.88 -10.53
C GLU A 178 13.42 -10.03 -9.60
N ASP A 179 14.03 -8.98 -10.15
CA ASP A 179 14.85 -8.01 -9.43
C ASP A 179 14.03 -7.10 -8.50
N PHE A 180 12.71 -7.00 -8.71
CA PHE A 180 11.81 -6.12 -7.96
C PHE A 180 10.88 -6.90 -7.04
N LYS A 181 10.75 -6.44 -5.79
CA LYS A 181 9.76 -6.97 -4.84
C LYS A 181 8.63 -5.97 -4.64
N LEU A 182 7.41 -6.42 -4.88
CA LEU A 182 6.23 -5.62 -4.57
C LEU A 182 5.99 -5.58 -3.06
N VAL A 183 5.78 -4.39 -2.52
CA VAL A 183 5.49 -4.16 -1.10
C VAL A 183 4.22 -3.32 -1.00
N SER A 184 3.34 -3.65 -0.05
CA SER A 184 2.10 -2.88 0.13
C SER A 184 2.40 -1.49 0.70
N GLY A 185 1.79 -0.45 0.15
CA GLY A 185 1.85 0.89 0.69
C GLY A 185 1.53 1.99 -0.30
N PHE A 186 1.06 3.13 0.21
CA PHE A 186 0.82 4.33 -0.57
C PHE A 186 2.08 5.22 -0.65
N PRO A 187 2.15 6.13 -1.64
CA PRO A 187 3.16 7.17 -1.67
C PRO A 187 3.01 8.07 -0.45
N ASP A 188 4.14 8.56 0.05
CA ASP A 188 4.16 9.51 1.15
C ASP A 188 3.85 10.91 0.59
N CYS A 189 2.58 11.33 0.70
CA CYS A 189 2.08 12.61 0.17
C CYS A 189 1.37 13.40 1.27
N ASP A 190 1.66 14.70 1.38
CA ASP A 190 1.09 15.57 2.41
C ASP A 190 -0.42 15.87 2.24
N LYS A 191 -0.91 15.86 1.00
CA LYS A 191 -2.29 16.24 0.65
C LYS A 191 -3.08 15.05 0.11
N HIS A 192 -2.89 14.77 -1.18
CA HIS A 192 -3.65 13.78 -1.93
C HIS A 192 -2.73 13.14 -2.98
N MET A 193 -3.05 11.92 -3.41
CA MET A 193 -2.38 11.26 -4.52
C MET A 193 -3.18 11.44 -5.81
N ILE A 194 -2.47 11.47 -6.94
CA ILE A 194 -3.07 11.54 -8.27
C ILE A 194 -2.53 10.42 -9.16
N ILE A 195 -3.30 10.08 -10.19
CA ILE A 195 -2.89 9.13 -11.21
C ILE A 195 -2.07 9.90 -12.25
N ALA A 196 -0.76 9.63 -12.32
CA ALA A 196 0.16 10.32 -13.24
C ALA A 196 0.16 9.74 -14.66
N GLY A 197 -0.19 8.46 -14.80
CA GLY A 197 -0.11 7.76 -16.08
C GLY A 197 -0.22 6.25 -15.92
N LYS A 198 0.16 5.52 -16.98
CA LYS A 198 0.24 4.05 -16.98
C LYS A 198 1.70 3.61 -16.99
N LEU A 199 1.98 2.45 -16.38
CA LEU A 199 3.33 1.90 -16.31
C LEU A 199 3.94 1.63 -17.69
N LYS A 200 3.13 1.31 -18.70
CA LYS A 200 3.58 1.11 -20.10
C LYS A 200 4.27 2.34 -20.71
N ASP A 201 3.96 3.53 -20.21
CA ASP A 201 4.48 4.81 -20.70
C ASP A 201 5.62 5.33 -19.79
N ALA A 202 6.06 4.50 -18.83
CA ALA A 202 7.11 4.81 -17.87
C ALA A 202 8.19 3.73 -17.87
N GLU A 203 9.33 4.04 -17.25
CA GLU A 203 10.45 3.11 -17.13
C GLU A 203 10.94 3.05 -15.68
N ILE A 204 11.06 1.84 -15.14
CA ILE A 204 11.58 1.62 -13.79
C ILE A 204 13.08 1.29 -13.90
N PHE A 205 13.90 2.02 -13.17
CA PHE A 205 15.33 1.77 -13.09
C PHE A 205 15.66 0.71 -12.05
N SER A 206 16.85 0.12 -12.17
CA SER A 206 17.40 -0.89 -11.24
C SER A 206 17.58 -0.39 -9.80
N ASN A 207 17.51 0.92 -9.55
CA ASN A 207 17.51 1.51 -8.20
C ASN A 207 16.10 1.69 -7.60
N GLY A 208 15.04 1.40 -8.37
CA GLY A 208 13.63 1.49 -7.96
C GLY A 208 12.98 2.84 -8.20
N SER A 209 13.70 3.78 -8.80
CA SER A 209 13.12 5.03 -9.30
C SER A 209 12.37 4.78 -10.61
N LEU A 210 11.35 5.60 -10.87
CA LEU A 210 10.48 5.49 -12.05
C LEU A 210 10.54 6.79 -12.84
N LEU A 211 10.87 6.71 -14.12
CA LEU A 211 10.86 7.82 -15.06
C LEU A 211 9.54 7.87 -15.82
N LEU A 212 8.81 8.97 -15.65
CA LEU A 212 7.67 9.31 -16.50
C LEU A 212 8.18 9.96 -17.77
N LYS A 213 8.04 9.27 -18.92
CA LYS A 213 8.59 9.75 -20.20
C LYS A 213 7.86 10.99 -20.73
N ASP A 214 6.55 11.07 -20.52
CA ASP A 214 5.72 12.17 -21.02
C ASP A 214 6.09 13.54 -20.44
N VAL A 215 6.48 13.57 -19.18
CA VAL A 215 6.82 14.80 -18.44
C VAL A 215 8.30 14.89 -18.05
N ASN A 216 9.09 13.88 -18.43
CA ASN A 216 10.51 13.73 -18.11
C ASN A 216 10.84 13.93 -16.62
N VAL A 217 10.08 13.26 -15.74
CA VAL A 217 10.25 13.35 -14.28
C VAL A 217 10.64 12.01 -13.69
N LEU A 218 11.68 12.04 -12.87
CA LEU A 218 12.17 10.90 -12.11
C LEU A 218 11.53 10.87 -10.71
N LEU A 219 10.72 9.85 -10.45
CA LEU A 219 10.05 9.62 -9.17
C LEU A 219 10.85 8.62 -8.31
N PRO A 220 11.25 8.97 -7.08
CA PRO A 220 11.86 8.03 -6.15
C PRO A 220 10.87 6.95 -5.67
N SER A 221 11.38 5.76 -5.32
CA SER A 221 10.58 4.59 -4.89
C SER A 221 9.59 4.85 -3.74
N LYS A 222 9.83 5.86 -2.90
CA LYS A 222 8.93 6.21 -1.78
C LYS A 222 7.69 7.00 -2.19
N HIS A 223 7.75 7.71 -3.32
CA HIS A 223 6.76 8.71 -3.72
C HIS A 223 5.83 8.24 -4.83
N PHE A 224 5.92 6.99 -5.25
CA PHE A 224 4.93 6.40 -6.14
C PHE A 224 4.47 5.03 -5.65
N CYS A 225 3.28 4.60 -6.09
CA CYS A 225 2.85 3.22 -6.01
C CYS A 225 2.12 2.82 -7.31
N LEU A 226 2.09 1.52 -7.57
CA LEU A 226 1.45 0.94 -8.76
C LEU A 226 0.15 0.25 -8.35
N GLU A 227 -0.93 0.49 -9.10
CA GLU A 227 -2.18 -0.24 -8.90
C GLU A 227 -3.09 -0.22 -10.14
N HIS A 228 -3.93 -1.22 -10.31
CA HIS A 228 -5.02 -1.16 -11.28
C HIS A 228 -6.21 -0.37 -10.71
N VAL A 229 -6.79 0.50 -11.55
CA VAL A 229 -8.03 1.22 -11.23
C VAL A 229 -9.20 0.43 -11.78
N LEU A 230 -10.18 0.08 -10.95
CA LEU A 230 -11.33 -0.75 -11.34
C LEU A 230 -12.07 -0.16 -12.54
N GLU A 231 -12.27 1.15 -12.55
CA GLU A 231 -13.01 1.87 -13.58
C GLU A 231 -12.26 1.91 -14.93
N ASN A 232 -10.93 1.88 -14.89
CA ASN A 232 -10.04 2.01 -16.06
C ASN A 232 -9.08 0.81 -16.16
N ALA A 233 -9.55 -0.36 -15.79
CA ALA A 233 -8.71 -1.54 -15.65
C ALA A 233 -8.25 -2.01 -17.05
N GLY A 234 -6.97 -1.77 -17.34
CA GLY A 234 -6.32 -2.18 -18.59
C GLY A 234 -5.18 -3.17 -18.35
N PRO A 235 -4.45 -3.54 -19.41
CA PRO A 235 -3.32 -4.49 -19.32
C PRO A 235 -2.13 -3.93 -18.54
N SER A 236 -2.04 -2.60 -18.38
CA SER A 236 -0.95 -1.93 -17.68
C SER A 236 -1.49 -1.25 -16.41
N PRO A 237 -0.82 -1.40 -15.26
CA PRO A 237 -1.21 -0.73 -14.02
C PRO A 237 -1.01 0.79 -14.13
N SER A 238 -1.78 1.51 -13.32
CA SER A 238 -1.67 2.96 -13.17
C SER A 238 -0.60 3.32 -12.14
N ILE A 239 0.06 4.46 -12.36
CA ILE A 239 1.05 5.04 -11.45
C ILE A 239 0.38 6.11 -10.61
N PHE A 240 0.42 5.96 -9.30
CA PHE A 240 -0.04 6.94 -8.33
C PHE A 240 1.16 7.69 -7.76
N THR A 241 1.10 9.02 -7.73
CA THR A 241 2.17 9.88 -7.20
C THR A 241 1.59 11.14 -6.56
N CYS A 242 2.45 11.94 -5.92
CA CYS A 242 2.08 13.22 -5.33
C CYS A 242 2.05 14.33 -6.40
N PRO A 243 1.05 15.23 -6.39
CA PRO A 243 0.98 16.37 -7.30
C PRO A 243 2.19 17.29 -7.27
N SER A 244 2.82 17.44 -6.09
CA SER A 244 3.98 18.31 -5.87
C SER A 244 5.23 17.89 -6.64
N LEU A 245 5.29 16.64 -7.11
CA LEU A 245 6.44 16.10 -7.83
C LEU A 245 6.29 16.19 -9.35
N LEU A 246 5.12 16.57 -9.84
CA LEU A 246 4.85 16.70 -11.27
C LEU A 246 5.00 18.17 -11.70
N PRO A 247 5.55 18.43 -12.89
CA PRO A 247 5.62 19.78 -13.40
C PRO A 247 4.19 20.29 -13.65
N PRO A 248 3.91 21.57 -13.39
CA PRO A 248 2.65 22.15 -13.80
C PRO A 248 2.52 21.96 -15.33
N PRO A 249 1.39 21.43 -15.82
CA PRO A 249 1.24 21.18 -17.25
C PRO A 249 1.47 22.47 -18.04
N PRO A 250 2.11 22.43 -19.23
CA PRO A 250 2.67 23.60 -19.92
C PRO A 250 1.65 24.64 -20.42
N ASN A 251 0.39 24.56 -20.01
CA ASN A 251 -0.66 25.56 -20.24
C ASN A 251 -1.75 25.56 -19.16
N ARG A 252 -1.41 25.32 -17.89
CA ARG A 252 -2.35 25.57 -16.79
C ARG A 252 -1.73 26.53 -15.79
N VAL A 253 -2.30 27.74 -15.76
CA VAL A 253 -2.48 28.49 -14.52
C VAL A 253 -2.82 27.48 -13.43
N VAL A 254 -2.06 27.50 -12.34
CA VAL A 254 -2.26 26.64 -11.17
C VAL A 254 -3.74 26.65 -10.81
N SER A 255 -4.43 25.61 -11.23
CA SER A 255 -5.76 25.23 -10.80
C SER A 255 -5.53 23.85 -10.20
N ASP A 256 -5.18 23.89 -8.92
CA ASP A 256 -5.62 22.83 -8.01
C ASP A 256 -7.10 22.58 -8.34
N ASP A 257 -7.48 21.31 -8.38
CA ASP A 257 -8.87 20.89 -8.47
C ASP A 257 -9.54 21.01 -9.87
N SER A 258 -9.61 19.86 -10.56
CA SER A 258 -10.56 19.67 -11.68
C SER A 258 -12.03 19.61 -11.21
N SER A 259 -12.26 19.79 -9.90
CA SER A 259 -13.51 20.27 -9.32
C SER A 259 -13.57 21.82 -9.29
N ASP A 260 -12.61 22.56 -8.74
CA ASP A 260 -12.73 24.01 -8.49
C ASP A 260 -13.15 24.88 -9.68
N LEU A 261 -12.72 24.61 -10.91
CA LEU A 261 -13.13 25.49 -12.03
C LEU A 261 -14.64 25.39 -12.31
N ARG A 262 -15.22 24.19 -12.25
CA ARG A 262 -16.67 23.99 -12.42
C ARG A 262 -17.43 24.41 -11.16
N PHE A 263 -16.89 24.09 -9.99
CA PHE A 263 -17.45 24.50 -8.70
C PHE A 263 -17.43 26.02 -8.50
N THR A 264 -16.61 26.77 -9.24
CA THR A 264 -16.58 28.24 -9.21
C THR A 264 -17.41 28.86 -10.34
N LEU A 265 -17.31 28.34 -11.57
CA LEU A 265 -18.05 28.89 -12.71
C LEU A 265 -19.57 28.68 -12.62
N TYR A 266 -20.03 27.53 -12.13
CA TYR A 266 -21.47 27.27 -11.99
C TYR A 266 -22.17 28.19 -10.99
N PRO A 267 -21.69 28.39 -9.75
CA PRO A 267 -22.34 29.34 -8.83
C PRO A 267 -22.22 30.78 -9.30
N ILE A 268 -21.12 31.19 -9.96
CA ILE A 268 -21.01 32.54 -10.54
C ILE A 268 -22.05 32.73 -11.64
N GLY A 269 -22.17 31.77 -12.58
CA GLY A 269 -23.17 31.82 -13.64
C GLY A 269 -24.60 31.79 -13.11
N LEU A 270 -24.88 30.98 -12.09
CA LEU A 270 -26.18 30.93 -11.41
C LEU A 270 -26.51 32.23 -10.67
N ALA A 271 -25.54 32.81 -9.96
CA ALA A 271 -25.72 34.07 -9.23
C ALA A 271 -25.99 35.23 -10.19
N LEU A 272 -25.20 35.36 -11.26
CA LEU A 272 -25.43 36.36 -12.30
C LEU A 272 -26.83 36.19 -12.91
N SER A 273 -27.20 34.96 -13.28
CA SER A 273 -28.51 34.69 -13.86
C SER A 273 -29.66 35.00 -12.89
N ALA A 274 -29.51 34.70 -11.60
CA ALA A 274 -30.50 35.02 -10.58
C ALA A 274 -30.67 36.54 -10.41
N VAL A 275 -29.58 37.32 -10.45
CA VAL A 275 -29.64 38.79 -10.39
C VAL A 275 -30.39 39.36 -11.60
N PHE A 276 -30.09 38.88 -12.82
CA PHE A 276 -30.80 39.31 -14.02
C PHE A 276 -32.28 38.92 -13.99
N LEU A 277 -32.63 37.73 -13.49
CA LEU A 277 -34.02 37.29 -13.32
C LEU A 277 -34.76 38.14 -12.28
N ALA A 278 -34.11 38.50 -11.16
CA ALA A 278 -34.68 39.38 -10.15
C ALA A 278 -34.91 40.79 -10.70
N ALA A 279 -33.96 41.34 -11.47
CA ALA A 279 -34.13 42.61 -12.17
C ALA A 279 -35.29 42.55 -13.18
N THR A 280 -35.43 41.44 -13.91
CA THR A 280 -36.54 41.21 -14.84
C THR A 280 -37.88 41.15 -14.10
N LEU A 281 -37.93 40.49 -12.94
CA LEU A 281 -39.13 40.42 -12.11
C LEU A 281 -39.51 41.79 -11.53
N ALA A 282 -38.51 42.58 -11.09
CA ALA A 282 -38.70 43.91 -10.55
C ALA A 282 -39.17 44.91 -11.62
N ALA A 283 -38.49 44.95 -12.77
CA ALA A 283 -38.91 45.72 -13.94
C ALA A 283 -40.31 45.30 -14.40
N GLY A 284 -40.60 44.00 -14.30
CA GLY A 284 -41.93 43.44 -14.32
C GLY A 284 -42.86 44.20 -13.38
N SER A 285 -42.77 43.96 -12.07
CA SER A 285 -43.68 44.57 -11.09
C SER A 285 -43.86 46.11 -11.18
N LEU A 286 -42.85 46.86 -11.63
CA LEU A 286 -42.86 48.32 -11.72
C LEU A 286 -43.54 48.87 -12.99
N LEU A 287 -43.51 48.14 -14.11
CA LEU A 287 -44.19 48.53 -15.35
C LEU A 287 -45.30 47.53 -15.70
N PRO A 288 -46.41 47.49 -14.93
CA PRO A 288 -47.56 46.67 -15.30
C PRO A 288 -48.12 47.16 -16.64
N ALA A 289 -47.80 46.45 -17.71
CA ALA A 289 -48.35 46.70 -19.03
C ALA A 289 -49.85 46.35 -19.01
N SER A 290 -50.70 47.35 -18.85
CA SER A 290 -52.15 47.23 -18.71
C SER A 290 -52.84 46.65 -19.96
N HIS A 291 -52.18 46.65 -21.12
CA HIS A 291 -52.79 46.29 -22.40
C HIS A 291 -52.80 44.77 -22.70
N HIS A 292 -51.98 43.94 -22.02
CA HIS A 292 -51.96 42.48 -22.18
C HIS A 292 -51.72 41.75 -20.84
N VAL A 293 -52.70 41.90 -19.94
CA VAL A 293 -52.67 41.34 -18.57
C VAL A 293 -52.40 39.83 -18.55
N LEU A 294 -52.85 39.06 -19.54
CA LEU A 294 -52.65 37.61 -19.59
C LEU A 294 -51.21 37.22 -19.92
N HIS A 295 -50.62 37.84 -20.96
CA HIS A 295 -49.22 37.60 -21.36
C HIS A 295 -48.27 37.97 -20.21
N TRP A 296 -48.53 39.13 -19.61
CA TRP A 296 -47.81 39.64 -18.46
C TRP A 296 -47.77 38.67 -17.28
N ARG A 297 -48.93 38.17 -16.85
CA ARG A 297 -49.02 37.26 -15.69
C ARG A 297 -48.30 35.94 -15.94
N CYS A 298 -48.37 35.41 -17.17
CA CYS A 298 -47.62 34.22 -17.54
C CYS A 298 -46.09 34.46 -17.47
N GLN A 299 -45.64 35.66 -17.84
CA GLN A 299 -44.23 36.05 -17.83
C GLN A 299 -43.70 36.12 -16.41
N THR A 300 -44.42 36.83 -15.56
CA THR A 300 -44.05 37.00 -14.15
C THR A 300 -43.99 35.64 -13.45
N ASN A 301 -44.94 34.73 -13.72
CA ASN A 301 -44.94 33.42 -13.08
C ASN A 301 -43.82 32.50 -13.60
N HIS A 302 -43.51 32.53 -14.91
CA HIS A 302 -42.36 31.83 -15.46
C HIS A 302 -41.05 32.29 -14.83
N VAL A 303 -40.82 33.61 -14.77
CA VAL A 303 -39.61 34.21 -14.19
C VAL A 303 -39.51 33.94 -12.69
N ALA A 304 -40.64 33.97 -11.96
CA ALA A 304 -40.67 33.64 -10.53
C ALA A 304 -40.30 32.18 -10.27
N CYS A 305 -40.81 31.22 -11.05
CA CYS A 305 -40.45 29.80 -10.91
C CYS A 305 -38.95 29.57 -11.16
N LEU A 306 -38.38 30.21 -12.18
CA LEU A 306 -36.94 30.12 -12.48
C LEU A 306 -36.08 30.76 -11.38
N LEU A 307 -36.48 31.91 -10.86
CA LEU A 307 -35.76 32.59 -9.78
C LEU A 307 -35.69 31.72 -8.52
N VAL A 308 -36.82 31.15 -8.08
CA VAL A 308 -36.86 30.26 -6.91
C VAL A 308 -36.04 28.99 -7.17
N GLY A 309 -36.11 28.41 -8.38
CA GLY A 309 -35.30 27.26 -8.78
C GLY A 309 -33.80 27.53 -8.72
N TYR A 310 -33.37 28.72 -9.16
CA TYR A 310 -31.95 29.11 -9.13
C TYR A 310 -31.45 29.41 -7.72
N VAL A 311 -32.29 29.98 -6.85
CA VAL A 311 -31.96 30.15 -5.43
C VAL A 311 -31.76 28.80 -4.75
N LEU A 312 -32.64 27.81 -5.01
CA LEU A 312 -32.49 26.45 -4.48
C LEU A 312 -31.21 25.78 -5.01
N LEU A 313 -30.88 25.95 -6.30
CA LEU A 313 -29.60 25.50 -6.84
C LEU A 313 -28.41 26.11 -6.09
N CYS A 314 -28.40 27.43 -5.88
CA CYS A 314 -27.34 28.09 -5.11
C CYS A 314 -27.22 27.53 -3.69
N ILE A 315 -28.33 27.27 -3.01
CA ILE A 315 -28.33 26.64 -1.66
C ILE A 315 -27.69 25.25 -1.71
N THR A 316 -28.02 24.42 -2.71
CA THR A 316 -27.41 23.08 -2.84
C THR A 316 -25.92 23.13 -3.17
N GLN A 317 -25.50 24.09 -4.00
CA GLN A 317 -24.10 24.25 -4.37
C GLN A 317 -23.25 24.77 -3.21
N LEU A 318 -23.78 25.69 -2.39
CA LEU A 318 -23.10 26.21 -1.19
C LEU A 318 -23.14 25.22 -0.02
N GLY A 319 -24.22 24.45 0.12
CA GLY A 319 -24.43 23.54 1.24
C GLY A 319 -23.73 22.18 1.10
N GLY A 320 -23.38 21.77 -0.13
CA GLY A 320 -22.53 20.60 -0.41
C GLY A 320 -22.84 19.36 0.45
N LYS A 321 -21.84 18.91 1.22
CA LYS A 321 -21.93 17.72 2.10
C LYS A 321 -22.55 18.00 3.49
N SER A 322 -22.88 19.25 3.79
CA SER A 322 -23.40 19.69 5.10
C SER A 322 -24.92 19.53 5.22
N ILE A 323 -25.62 19.25 4.12
CA ILE A 323 -27.08 19.10 4.09
C ILE A 323 -27.47 17.66 4.48
N SER A 324 -28.30 17.53 5.51
CA SER A 324 -28.89 16.25 5.94
C SER A 324 -29.74 15.60 4.85
N SER A 325 -29.96 14.28 4.92
CA SER A 325 -30.65 13.51 3.88
C SER A 325 -32.10 13.96 3.62
N ALA A 326 -32.84 14.33 4.67
CA ALA A 326 -34.24 14.76 4.57
C ALA A 326 -34.42 16.11 3.82
N PRO A 327 -33.73 17.21 4.19
CA PRO A 327 -33.84 18.47 3.45
C PRO A 327 -33.29 18.38 2.02
N CYS A 328 -32.26 17.55 1.78
CA CYS A 328 -31.72 17.33 0.43
C CYS A 328 -32.79 16.76 -0.52
N PHE A 329 -33.52 15.73 -0.08
CA PHE A 329 -34.60 15.13 -0.85
C PHE A 329 -35.74 16.13 -1.12
N ALA A 330 -36.15 16.89 -0.10
CA ALA A 330 -37.21 17.91 -0.24
C ALA A 330 -36.82 19.01 -1.25
N ILE A 331 -35.58 19.50 -1.19
CA ILE A 331 -35.06 20.50 -2.14
C ILE A 331 -35.03 19.93 -3.57
N ALA A 332 -34.59 18.67 -3.75
CA ALA A 332 -34.57 18.02 -5.05
C ALA A 332 -35.97 17.91 -5.67
N VAL A 333 -36.98 17.51 -4.89
CA VAL A 333 -38.38 17.45 -5.34
C VAL A 333 -38.92 18.83 -5.69
N ALA A 334 -38.67 19.83 -4.84
CA ALA A 334 -39.09 21.21 -5.07
C ALA A 334 -38.48 21.80 -6.36
N MET A 335 -37.19 21.55 -6.61
CA MET A 335 -36.52 21.99 -7.83
C MET A 335 -37.13 21.36 -9.09
N HIS A 336 -37.38 20.05 -9.07
CA HIS A 336 -38.03 19.36 -10.19
C HIS A 336 -39.40 19.96 -10.50
N PHE A 337 -40.21 20.19 -9.46
CA PHE A 337 -41.52 20.82 -9.60
C PHE A 337 -41.43 22.24 -10.20
N LEU A 338 -40.48 23.06 -9.73
CA LEU A 338 -40.30 24.44 -10.20
C LEU A 338 -39.84 24.51 -11.66
N PHE A 339 -38.92 23.63 -12.09
CA PHE A 339 -38.47 23.60 -13.48
C PHE A 339 -39.58 23.11 -14.42
N LEU A 340 -40.33 22.07 -14.05
CA LEU A 340 -41.49 21.62 -14.81
C LEU A 340 -42.56 22.71 -14.91
N SER A 341 -42.79 23.43 -13.81
CA SER A 341 -43.70 24.58 -13.80
C SER A 341 -43.19 25.68 -14.73
N ALA A 342 -41.91 26.02 -14.71
CA ALA A 342 -41.34 27.02 -15.62
C ALA A 342 -41.53 26.64 -17.09
N PHE A 343 -41.32 25.37 -17.47
CA PHE A 343 -41.62 24.87 -18.82
C PHE A 343 -43.11 24.95 -19.16
N PHE A 344 -43.99 24.63 -18.22
CA PHE A 344 -45.43 24.77 -18.43
C PHE A 344 -45.84 26.22 -18.74
N TRP A 345 -45.30 27.20 -18.01
CA TRP A 345 -45.57 28.62 -18.26
C TRP A 345 -44.96 29.09 -19.58
N LEU A 346 -43.80 28.56 -19.98
CA LEU A 346 -43.21 28.84 -21.30
C LEU A 346 -44.09 28.31 -22.43
N ASN A 347 -44.66 27.11 -22.28
CA ASN A 347 -45.61 26.56 -23.26
C ASN A 347 -46.90 27.39 -23.33
N THR A 348 -47.43 27.82 -22.18
CA THR A 348 -48.62 28.70 -22.11
C THR A 348 -48.36 30.04 -22.78
N MET A 349 -47.16 30.60 -22.58
CA MET A 349 -46.66 31.79 -23.25
C MET A 349 -46.64 31.63 -24.78
N CYS A 350 -46.04 30.57 -25.29
CA CYS A 350 -45.99 30.27 -26.73
C CYS A 350 -47.39 30.12 -27.32
N PHE A 351 -48.29 29.44 -26.61
CA PHE A 351 -49.69 29.29 -27.02
C PHE A 351 -50.42 30.65 -27.08
N ASN A 352 -50.25 31.50 -26.07
CA ASN A 352 -50.85 32.84 -26.05
C ASN A 352 -50.36 33.71 -27.24
N ILE A 353 -49.08 33.61 -27.60
CA ILE A 353 -48.52 34.32 -28.76
C ILE A 353 -49.10 33.76 -30.06
N TRP A 354 -49.12 32.44 -30.23
CA TRP A 354 -49.71 31.79 -31.41
C TRP A 354 -51.19 32.18 -31.58
N TRP A 355 -51.96 32.17 -30.49
CA TRP A 355 -53.36 32.58 -30.48
C TRP A 355 -53.56 34.05 -30.87
N THR A 356 -52.59 34.91 -30.58
CA THR A 356 -52.68 36.34 -30.95
C THR A 356 -52.48 36.55 -32.46
N PHE A 357 -51.76 35.65 -33.13
CA PHE A 357 -51.47 35.74 -34.58
C PHE A 357 -52.34 34.83 -35.45
N ARG A 358 -53.06 33.87 -34.83
CA ARG A 358 -53.99 32.96 -35.49
C ARG A 358 -55.35 33.64 -35.67
#